data_AF-A0A1B6KQS8-F1
#
_entry.id   AF-A0A1B6KQS8-F1
#
_cell.length_a   1.000
_cell.length_b   1.000
_cell.length_c   1.000
_cell.angle_alpha   90.00
_cell.angle_beta   90.00
_cell.angle_gamma   90.00
#
_symmetry.space_group_name_H-M   'P 1'
#
loop_
_entity.id
_entity.type
_entity.pdbx_description
1 polymer ?
#
loop_
_entity_poly.entity_id
_entity_poly.type
_entity_poly.pdbx_seq_one_letter_code
_entity_poly.pdbx_strand_id
1 'polypeptide(L)'
;MMGNVRNLFFLLLSVQLGVSREYDRFTIDEVKQDPHPLVNLGNSLNHRLTTLSSPHGILIYKDLRNFYNLLSDVYRHLTRRDAAEIVKGFKVYDELEKQGGPAHLNVTFDFFKLKRKYNWADSVEVQDVKEVMTLTKELWEDIQDRVTHLRSGRPDPEPVEESTIDWTPFLREVSSGSEVSHY
;
A
#
# COMPACT_ATOMS: atom_id res chain seq x y z
N MET A 1 26.73 -29.66 -18.34
CA MET A 1 25.64 -28.70 -18.10
C MET A 1 26.03 -27.74 -16.97
N MET A 2 26.87 -26.73 -17.23
CA MET A 2 27.30 -25.71 -16.23
C MET A 2 27.17 -24.27 -16.74
N GLY A 3 26.60 -24.06 -17.93
CA GLY A 3 26.49 -22.74 -18.56
C GLY A 3 25.34 -21.86 -18.07
N ASN A 4 24.24 -22.44 -17.59
CA ASN A 4 23.04 -21.68 -17.23
C ASN A 4 23.10 -21.04 -15.83
N VAL A 5 23.78 -21.69 -14.88
CA VAL A 5 23.83 -21.20 -13.47
C VAL A 5 24.72 -19.96 -13.35
N ARG A 6 25.80 -19.90 -14.15
CA ARG A 6 26.72 -18.76 -14.16
C ARG A 6 26.06 -17.49 -14.71
N ASN A 7 25.29 -17.60 -15.79
CA ASN A 7 24.56 -16.47 -16.36
C ASN A 7 23.46 -15.94 -15.43
N LEU A 8 22.77 -16.82 -14.69
CA LEU A 8 21.76 -16.41 -13.72
C LEU A 8 22.38 -15.61 -12.56
N PHE A 9 23.56 -16.03 -12.09
CA PHE A 9 24.29 -15.37 -11.01
C PHE A 9 24.79 -13.97 -11.40
N PHE A 10 25.28 -13.80 -12.65
CA PHE A 10 25.69 -12.49 -13.16
C PHE A 10 24.50 -11.54 -13.32
N LEU A 11 23.34 -12.03 -13.76
CA LEU A 11 22.13 -11.22 -13.88
C LEU A 11 21.63 -10.75 -12.50
N LEU A 12 21.57 -11.63 -11.51
CA LEU A 12 21.16 -11.29 -10.15
C LEU A 12 22.08 -10.25 -9.49
N LEU A 13 23.40 -10.41 -9.63
CA LEU A 13 24.37 -9.44 -9.11
C LEU A 13 24.27 -8.09 -9.82
N SER A 14 23.98 -8.07 -11.13
CA SER A 14 23.82 -6.84 -11.89
C SER A 14 22.55 -6.06 -11.53
N VAL A 15 21.45 -6.75 -11.22
CA VAL A 15 20.23 -6.11 -10.71
C VAL A 15 20.50 -5.51 -9.33
N GLN A 16 21.20 -6.23 -8.45
CA GLN A 16 21.52 -5.76 -7.10
C GLN A 16 22.44 -4.53 -7.09
N LEU A 17 23.50 -4.55 -7.90
CA LEU A 17 24.38 -3.39 -8.09
C LEU A 17 23.63 -2.22 -8.75
N GLY A 18 22.70 -2.52 -9.66
CA GLY A 18 21.82 -1.52 -10.27
C GLY A 18 20.91 -0.85 -9.24
N VAL A 19 20.20 -1.61 -8.42
CA VAL A 19 19.30 -1.08 -7.38
C VAL A 19 20.06 -0.25 -6.36
N SER A 20 21.18 -0.75 -5.82
CA SER A 20 21.96 -0.02 -4.81
C SER A 20 22.53 1.28 -5.38
N ARG A 21 23.10 1.22 -6.59
CA ARG A 21 23.69 2.39 -7.25
C ARG A 21 22.65 3.43 -7.64
N GLU A 22 21.47 2.99 -8.08
CA GLU A 22 20.38 3.89 -8.43
C GLU A 22 19.76 4.51 -7.16
N TYR A 23 19.59 3.72 -6.09
CA TYR A 23 19.13 4.21 -4.79
C TYR A 23 20.09 5.26 -4.20
N ASP A 24 21.40 5.03 -4.24
CA ASP A 24 22.41 6.00 -3.81
C ASP A 24 22.36 7.28 -4.66
N ARG A 25 22.19 7.14 -5.98
CA ARG A 25 22.05 8.28 -6.89
C ARG A 25 20.82 9.13 -6.55
N PHE A 26 19.72 8.52 -6.14
CA PHE A 26 18.48 9.21 -5.79
C PHE A 26 18.46 9.77 -4.36
N THR A 27 19.18 9.16 -3.41
CA THR A 27 19.22 9.64 -2.01
C THR A 27 20.13 10.84 -1.81
N ILE A 28 21.10 11.09 -2.70
CA ILE A 28 22.00 12.24 -2.62
C ILE A 28 21.28 13.57 -2.93
N ASP A 29 20.16 13.54 -3.66
CA ASP A 29 19.33 14.71 -3.97
C ASP A 29 18.12 14.83 -3.03
N GLU A 30 18.35 14.95 -1.71
CA GLU A 30 17.31 15.36 -0.74
C GLU A 30 16.93 16.85 -0.93
N VAL A 31 16.33 17.17 -2.07
CA VAL A 31 15.47 18.34 -2.17
C VAL A 31 14.24 18.03 -1.33
N LYS A 32 13.83 18.91 -0.41
CA LYS A 32 12.58 18.82 0.36
C LYS A 32 11.39 18.66 -0.61
N GLN A 33 11.07 17.44 -0.98
CA GLN A 33 9.87 17.10 -1.73
C GLN A 33 8.72 16.96 -0.74
N ASP A 34 7.55 17.42 -1.16
CA ASP A 34 6.32 17.20 -0.39
C ASP A 34 6.15 15.69 -0.15
N PRO A 35 5.63 15.28 1.04
CA PRO A 35 5.45 13.88 1.36
C PRO A 35 4.59 13.19 0.29
N HIS A 36 4.91 11.93 -0.01
CA HIS A 36 4.16 11.17 -0.99
C HIS A 36 2.64 11.22 -0.69
N PRO A 37 1.75 11.32 -1.70
CA PRO A 37 0.30 11.45 -1.47
C PRO A 37 -0.30 10.41 -0.52
N LEU A 38 0.23 9.18 -0.56
CA LEU A 38 -0.16 8.09 0.32
C LEU A 38 0.13 8.40 1.81
N VAL A 39 1.26 9.03 2.13
CA VAL A 39 1.61 9.44 3.49
C VAL A 39 0.60 10.46 4.02
N ASN A 40 0.29 11.49 3.22
CA ASN A 40 -0.66 12.53 3.58
C ASN A 40 -2.08 11.95 3.78
N LEU A 41 -2.48 11.02 2.91
CA LEU A 41 -3.74 10.32 3.01
C LEU A 41 -3.84 9.50 4.30
N GLY A 42 -2.79 8.75 4.64
CA GLY A 42 -2.73 7.97 5.88
C GLY A 42 -2.87 8.83 7.14
N ASN A 43 -2.19 9.98 7.17
CA ASN A 43 -2.28 10.93 8.29
C ASN A 43 -3.67 11.60 8.38
N SER A 44 -4.26 11.96 7.25
CA SER A 44 -5.62 12.50 7.18
C SER A 44 -6.67 11.47 7.64
N LEU A 45 -6.52 10.22 7.24
CA LEU A 45 -7.37 9.10 7.68
C LEU A 45 -7.24 8.90 9.19
N ASN A 46 -6.01 8.80 9.72
CA ASN A 46 -5.76 8.67 11.15
C ASN A 46 -6.46 9.78 11.96
N HIS A 47 -6.30 11.04 11.53
CA HIS A 47 -6.95 12.17 12.18
C HIS A 47 -8.48 12.07 12.15
N ARG A 48 -9.09 11.84 10.98
CA ARG A 48 -10.55 11.79 10.83
C ARG A 48 -11.18 10.59 11.53
N LEU A 49 -10.49 9.46 11.57
CA LEU A 49 -10.92 8.25 12.27
C LEU A 49 -10.85 8.43 13.79
N THR A 50 -9.79 9.07 14.28
CA THR A 50 -9.61 9.30 15.73
C THR A 50 -10.53 10.39 16.26
N THR A 51 -10.68 11.50 15.52
CA THR A 51 -11.44 12.68 15.98
C THR A 51 -12.90 12.68 15.54
N LEU A 52 -13.29 11.78 14.62
CA LEU A 52 -14.61 11.77 14.00
C LEU A 52 -14.99 13.12 13.38
N SER A 53 -13.99 13.82 12.84
CA SER A 53 -14.11 15.20 12.33
C SER A 53 -14.67 15.29 10.91
N SER A 54 -14.78 14.16 10.19
CA SER A 54 -15.39 14.19 8.85
C SER A 54 -16.87 14.57 8.97
N PRO A 55 -17.40 15.46 8.11
CA PRO A 55 -18.84 15.69 8.03
C PRO A 55 -19.57 14.52 7.36
N HIS A 56 -18.86 13.71 6.56
CA HIS A 56 -19.43 12.62 5.77
C HIS A 56 -18.62 11.33 5.94
N GLY A 57 -19.27 10.28 6.47
CA GLY A 57 -18.64 8.97 6.65
C GLY A 57 -18.24 8.32 5.32
N ILE A 58 -19.00 8.54 4.23
CA ILE A 58 -18.69 7.98 2.90
C ILE A 58 -17.29 8.37 2.39
N LEU A 59 -16.78 9.53 2.79
CA LEU A 59 -15.44 9.98 2.43
C LEU A 59 -14.34 9.19 3.13
N ILE A 60 -14.57 8.75 4.37
CA ILE A 60 -13.60 7.92 5.12
C ILE A 60 -13.39 6.60 4.40
N TYR A 61 -14.49 5.94 4.03
CA TYR A 61 -14.45 4.66 3.35
C TYR A 61 -13.77 4.75 1.97
N LYS A 62 -14.12 5.75 1.16
CA LYS A 62 -13.47 5.97 -0.15
C LYS A 62 -11.98 6.21 0.00
N ASP A 63 -11.58 6.99 1.00
CA ASP A 63 -10.17 7.29 1.24
C ASP A 63 -9.38 6.10 1.78
N LEU A 64 -9.99 5.22 2.58
CA LEU A 64 -9.39 3.94 2.97
C LEU A 64 -9.11 3.06 1.75
N ARG A 65 -10.07 2.97 0.82
CA ARG A 65 -9.87 2.24 -0.45
C ARG A 65 -8.78 2.86 -1.31
N ASN A 66 -8.77 4.18 -1.44
CA ASN A 66 -7.72 4.90 -2.17
C ASN A 66 -6.34 4.63 -1.56
N PHE A 67 -6.26 4.61 -0.23
CA PHE A 67 -5.01 4.28 0.47
C PHE A 67 -4.55 2.86 0.11
N TYR A 68 -5.44 1.86 0.21
CA TYR A 68 -5.12 0.48 -0.15
C TYR A 68 -4.60 0.36 -1.59
N ASN A 69 -5.27 0.99 -2.56
CA ASN A 69 -4.85 0.95 -3.96
C ASN A 69 -3.47 1.58 -4.17
N LEU A 70 -3.22 2.73 -3.56
CA LEU A 70 -1.90 3.38 -3.61
C LEU A 70 -0.82 2.53 -2.92
N LEU A 71 -1.17 1.77 -1.86
CA LEU A 71 -0.24 0.86 -1.20
C LEU A 71 0.05 -0.36 -2.09
N SER A 72 -0.95 -0.86 -2.81
CA SER A 72 -0.80 -1.94 -3.78
C SER A 72 0.12 -1.54 -4.93
N ASP A 73 0.07 -0.28 -5.37
CA ASP A 73 1.03 0.27 -6.33
C ASP A 73 2.47 0.23 -5.80
N VAL A 74 2.68 0.56 -4.53
CA VAL A 74 4.00 0.43 -3.88
C VAL A 74 4.47 -1.02 -3.92
N TYR A 75 3.61 -1.96 -3.56
CA TYR A 75 3.94 -3.39 -3.62
C TYR A 75 4.28 -3.84 -5.04
N ARG A 76 3.51 -3.41 -6.04
CA ARG A 76 3.77 -3.70 -7.45
C ARG A 76 5.11 -3.15 -7.93
N HIS A 77 5.52 -1.97 -7.47
CA HIS A 77 6.85 -1.45 -7.76
C HIS A 77 7.96 -2.35 -7.18
N LEU A 78 7.77 -2.89 -5.97
CA LEU A 78 8.73 -3.78 -5.30
C LEU A 78 8.80 -5.20 -5.89
N THR A 79 7.78 -5.64 -6.64
CA THR A 79 7.75 -6.95 -7.29
C THR A 79 8.24 -6.93 -8.75
N ARG A 80 8.47 -5.75 -9.32
CA ARG A 80 9.03 -5.61 -10.68
C ARG A 80 10.50 -6.03 -10.72
N ARG A 81 10.95 -6.44 -11.91
CA ARG A 81 12.36 -6.79 -12.17
C ARG A 81 13.26 -5.58 -12.45
N ASP A 82 12.66 -4.45 -12.80
CA ASP A 82 13.38 -3.22 -13.10
C ASP A 82 13.84 -2.54 -11.81
N ALA A 83 15.15 -2.30 -11.71
CA ALA A 83 15.77 -1.65 -10.56
C ALA A 83 15.20 -0.26 -10.29
N ALA A 84 14.92 0.52 -11.34
CA ALA A 84 14.37 1.86 -11.20
C ALA A 84 12.96 1.84 -10.60
N GLU A 85 12.16 0.82 -10.95
CA GLU A 85 10.83 0.62 -10.39
C GLU A 85 10.88 0.18 -8.93
N ILE A 86 11.78 -0.76 -8.60
CA ILE A 86 12.00 -1.20 -7.21
C ILE A 86 12.38 0.00 -6.32
N VAL A 87 13.26 0.90 -6.80
CA VAL A 87 13.68 2.10 -6.06
C VAL A 87 12.49 3.04 -5.78
N LYS A 88 11.54 3.19 -6.70
CA LYS A 88 10.31 3.98 -6.44
C LYS A 88 9.51 3.38 -5.28
N GLY A 89 9.35 2.06 -5.27
CA GLY A 89 8.68 1.35 -4.17
C GLY A 89 9.39 1.56 -2.83
N PHE A 90 10.72 1.43 -2.81
CA PHE A 90 11.54 1.67 -1.63
C PHE A 90 11.38 3.07 -1.07
N LYS A 91 11.38 4.10 -1.92
CA LYS A 91 11.24 5.49 -1.46
C LYS A 91 9.95 5.70 -0.66
N VAL A 92 8.82 5.21 -1.17
CA VAL A 92 7.53 5.34 -0.49
C VAL A 92 7.47 4.48 0.77
N TYR A 93 8.03 3.26 0.72
CA TYR A 93 8.16 2.40 1.89
C TYR A 93 8.96 3.07 3.01
N ASP A 94 10.13 3.64 2.71
CA ASP A 94 11.00 4.29 3.69
C ASP A 94 10.32 5.52 4.31
N GLU A 95 9.56 6.29 3.52
CA GLU A 95 8.76 7.42 4.03
C GLU A 95 7.67 6.96 5.02
N LEU A 96 7.00 5.85 4.74
CA LEU A 96 6.01 5.24 5.65
C LEU A 96 6.68 4.63 6.89
N GLU A 97 7.77 3.89 6.72
CA GLU A 97 8.52 3.24 7.79
C GLU A 97 9.04 4.27 8.81
N LYS A 98 9.55 5.42 8.34
CA LYS A 98 9.96 6.56 9.19
C LYS A 98 8.83 7.08 10.09
N GLN A 99 7.56 6.86 9.72
CA GLN A 99 6.38 7.25 10.49
C GLN A 99 5.80 6.10 11.33
N GLY A 100 6.45 4.94 11.37
CA GLY A 100 5.95 3.75 12.04
C GLY A 100 4.92 2.97 11.22
N GLY A 101 4.90 3.17 9.89
CA GLY A 101 3.98 2.53 8.96
C GLY A 101 2.71 3.34 8.68
N PRO A 102 1.69 2.73 8.04
CA PRO A 102 0.43 3.40 7.75
C PRO A 102 -0.30 3.89 9.01
N ALA A 103 -0.28 5.20 9.26
CA ALA A 103 -0.73 5.80 10.53
C ALA A 103 -2.17 5.40 10.93
N HIS A 104 -3.07 5.26 9.96
CA HIS A 104 -4.47 4.90 10.20
C HIS A 104 -4.65 3.46 10.73
N LEU A 105 -3.68 2.55 10.52
CA LEU A 105 -3.70 1.19 11.08
C LEU A 105 -3.47 1.17 12.60
N ASN A 106 -2.88 2.23 13.16
CA ASN A 106 -2.64 2.35 14.60
C ASN A 106 -3.86 2.88 15.37
N VAL A 107 -4.96 3.21 14.67
CA VAL A 107 -6.18 3.71 15.30
C VAL A 107 -6.92 2.56 15.97
N THR A 108 -7.29 2.73 17.25
CA THR A 108 -8.28 1.86 17.88
C THR A 108 -9.68 2.31 17.45
N PHE A 109 -10.34 1.53 16.59
CA PHE A 109 -11.65 1.85 16.07
C PHE A 109 -12.76 1.62 17.09
N ASP A 110 -13.46 2.69 17.44
CA ASP A 110 -14.76 2.60 18.09
C ASP A 110 -15.87 2.59 17.03
N PHE A 111 -16.14 1.42 16.47
CA PHE A 111 -17.18 1.22 15.46
C PHE A 111 -18.57 1.65 15.95
N PHE A 112 -18.82 1.59 17.27
CA PHE A 112 -20.08 2.02 17.84
C PHE A 112 -20.24 3.54 17.79
N LYS A 113 -19.17 4.29 18.04
CA LYS A 113 -19.17 5.76 17.85
C LYS A 113 -19.30 6.14 16.37
N LEU A 114 -18.62 5.44 15.46
CA LEU A 114 -18.72 5.69 14.02
C LEU A 114 -20.16 5.51 13.52
N LYS A 115 -20.79 4.39 13.88
CA LYS A 115 -22.20 4.11 13.58
C LYS A 115 -23.11 5.25 14.02
N ARG A 116 -22.97 5.68 15.28
CA ARG A 116 -23.80 6.75 15.84
C ARG A 116 -23.54 8.10 15.18
N LYS A 117 -22.28 8.44 14.90
CA LYS A 117 -21.88 9.73 14.32
C LYS A 117 -22.35 9.86 12.87
N TYR A 118 -22.23 8.80 12.08
CA TYR A 118 -22.49 8.82 10.64
C TYR A 118 -23.79 8.15 10.22
N ASN A 119 -24.59 7.68 11.18
CA ASN A 119 -25.81 6.92 10.93
C ASN A 119 -25.58 5.73 9.98
N TRP A 120 -24.41 5.08 10.08
CA TRP A 120 -24.10 3.89 9.30
C TRP A 120 -24.97 2.72 9.75
N ALA A 121 -25.55 2.01 8.79
CA ALA A 121 -26.27 0.78 9.07
C ALA A 121 -25.29 -0.31 9.55
N ASP A 122 -25.81 -1.27 10.31
CA ASP A 122 -24.98 -2.28 10.97
C ASP A 122 -24.23 -3.23 10.03
N SER A 123 -24.53 -3.24 8.72
CA SER A 123 -24.13 -4.33 7.83
C SER A 123 -23.04 -4.00 6.81
N VAL A 124 -23.15 -2.91 6.04
CA VAL A 124 -22.29 -2.74 4.85
C VAL A 124 -21.08 -1.88 5.14
N GLU A 125 -21.26 -0.62 5.51
CA GLU A 125 -20.15 0.35 5.63
C GLU A 125 -19.15 -0.05 6.72
N VAL A 126 -19.66 -0.59 7.83
CA VAL A 126 -18.82 -1.04 8.94
C VAL A 126 -18.02 -2.27 8.57
N GLN A 127 -18.63 -3.20 7.82
CA GLN A 127 -17.96 -4.41 7.38
C GLN A 127 -16.89 -4.09 6.35
N ASP A 128 -17.22 -3.22 5.40
CA ASP A 128 -16.32 -2.70 4.39
C ASP A 128 -15.10 -1.98 4.97
N VAL A 129 -15.32 -1.13 5.99
CA VAL A 129 -14.22 -0.45 6.70
C VAL A 129 -13.34 -1.46 7.43
N LYS A 130 -13.93 -2.49 8.06
CA LYS A 130 -13.13 -3.56 8.69
C LYS A 130 -12.32 -4.33 7.67
N GLU A 131 -12.93 -4.70 6.54
CA GLU A 131 -12.30 -5.47 5.49
C GLU A 131 -11.11 -4.71 4.89
N VAL A 132 -11.31 -3.46 4.47
CA VAL A 132 -10.21 -2.66 3.87
C VAL A 132 -9.07 -2.41 4.87
N MET A 133 -9.38 -2.25 6.16
CA MET A 133 -8.37 -2.11 7.21
C MET A 133 -7.54 -3.39 7.38
N THR A 134 -8.20 -4.55 7.41
CA THR A 134 -7.53 -5.85 7.48
C THR A 134 -6.65 -6.07 6.25
N LEU A 135 -7.19 -5.88 5.04
CA LEU A 135 -6.45 -6.03 3.79
C LEU A 135 -5.26 -5.07 3.71
N THR A 136 -5.42 -3.82 4.16
CA THR A 136 -4.32 -2.85 4.19
C THR A 136 -3.21 -3.27 5.16
N LYS A 137 -3.59 -3.90 6.29
CA LYS A 137 -2.62 -4.43 7.24
C LYS A 137 -1.86 -5.63 6.67
N GLU A 138 -2.56 -6.58 6.07
CA GLU A 138 -1.97 -7.76 5.42
C GLU A 138 -1.00 -7.33 4.30
N LEU A 139 -1.43 -6.42 3.44
CA LEU A 139 -0.59 -5.87 2.37
C LEU A 139 0.64 -5.14 2.91
N TRP A 140 0.52 -4.44 4.03
CA TRP A 140 1.67 -3.79 4.66
C TRP A 140 2.69 -4.81 5.18
N GLU A 141 2.23 -5.90 5.79
CA GLU A 141 3.08 -7.02 6.23
C GLU A 141 3.80 -7.68 5.03
N ASP A 142 3.08 -7.93 3.92
CA ASP A 142 3.66 -8.45 2.67
C ASP A 142 4.75 -7.52 2.08
N ILE A 143 4.52 -6.20 2.13
CA ILE A 143 5.51 -5.20 1.72
C ILE A 143 6.75 -5.27 2.61
N GLN A 144 6.59 -5.37 3.93
CA GLN A 144 7.71 -5.46 4.87
C GLN A 144 8.55 -6.73 4.62
N ASP A 145 7.90 -7.85 4.36
CA ASP A 145 8.56 -9.10 4.01
C ASP A 145 9.30 -9.00 2.68
N ARG A 146 8.68 -8.40 1.66
CA ARG A 146 9.30 -8.16 0.35
C ARG A 146 10.52 -7.26 0.46
N VAL A 147 10.42 -6.17 1.20
CA VAL A 147 11.53 -5.24 1.45
C VAL A 147 12.66 -5.95 2.18
N THR A 148 12.35 -6.72 3.22
CA THR A 148 13.35 -7.50 3.97
C THR A 148 14.06 -8.50 3.05
N HIS A 149 13.31 -9.18 2.19
CA HIS A 149 13.86 -10.09 1.19
C HIS A 149 14.83 -9.38 0.24
N LEU A 150 14.39 -8.28 -0.39
CA LEU A 150 15.20 -7.48 -1.31
C LEU A 150 16.48 -6.94 -0.65
N ARG A 151 16.37 -6.42 0.58
CA ARG A 151 17.52 -5.93 1.37
C ARG A 151 18.48 -7.05 1.77
N SER A 152 17.99 -8.28 1.95
CA SER A 152 18.82 -9.44 2.29
C SER A 152 19.66 -9.98 1.12
N GLY A 153 19.36 -9.58 -0.13
CA GLY A 153 20.06 -10.04 -1.33
C GLY A 153 19.86 -11.53 -1.64
N ARG A 154 18.83 -12.16 -1.05
CA ARG A 154 18.45 -13.53 -1.39
C ARG A 154 17.85 -13.54 -2.80
N PRO A 155 18.07 -14.62 -3.59
CA PRO A 155 17.41 -14.75 -4.88
C PRO A 155 15.90 -14.80 -4.66
N ASP A 156 15.18 -14.07 -5.52
CA ASP A 156 13.72 -14.08 -5.52
C ASP A 156 13.22 -15.54 -5.56
N PRO A 157 12.21 -15.91 -4.75
CA PRO A 157 11.46 -17.14 -5.03
C PRO A 157 10.95 -17.07 -6.47
N GLU A 158 10.75 -18.23 -7.11
CA GLU A 158 10.33 -18.27 -8.52
C GLU A 158 9.22 -17.25 -8.78
N PRO A 159 9.32 -16.46 -9.87
CA PRO A 159 8.40 -15.37 -10.11
C PRO A 159 6.98 -15.91 -10.10
N VAL A 160 6.19 -15.44 -9.14
CA VAL A 160 4.74 -15.63 -9.17
C VAL A 160 4.29 -14.99 -10.48
N GLU A 161 3.78 -15.79 -11.42
CA GLU A 161 3.36 -15.25 -12.71
C GLU A 161 2.38 -14.10 -12.45
N GLU A 162 2.58 -12.95 -13.08
CA GLU A 162 1.73 -11.76 -12.87
C GLU A 162 0.25 -12.05 -13.15
N SER A 163 -0.04 -13.08 -13.94
CA SER A 163 -1.37 -13.67 -14.22
C SER A 163 -2.02 -14.39 -13.03
N THR A 164 -1.24 -14.80 -12.03
CA THR A 164 -1.70 -15.52 -10.83
C THR A 164 -1.94 -14.59 -9.64
N ILE A 165 -1.44 -13.35 -9.70
CA ILE A 165 -1.72 -12.31 -8.72
C ILE A 165 -2.96 -11.57 -9.22
N ASP A 166 -4.06 -11.70 -8.48
CA ASP A 166 -5.26 -10.92 -8.73
C ASP A 166 -5.02 -9.46 -8.34
N TRP A 167 -4.54 -8.68 -9.30
CA TRP A 167 -4.37 -7.22 -9.18
C TRP A 167 -5.66 -6.45 -9.36
N THR A 168 -6.82 -7.13 -9.49
CA THR A 168 -8.08 -6.39 -9.56
C THR A 168 -8.19 -5.52 -8.30
N PRO A 169 -8.59 -4.25 -8.44
CA PRO A 169 -8.95 -3.44 -7.29
C PRO A 169 -9.95 -4.25 -6.46
N PHE A 170 -9.54 -4.67 -5.28
CA PHE A 170 -10.42 -5.45 -4.44
C PHE A 170 -11.64 -4.59 -4.14
N LEU A 171 -12.81 -5.21 -4.30
CA LEU A 171 -14.15 -4.69 -4.09
C LEU A 171 -14.75 -3.96 -5.32
N ARG A 172 -15.57 -4.74 -6.06
CA ARG A 172 -16.65 -4.35 -6.99
C ARG A 172 -16.97 -2.86 -7.01
N GLU A 173 -17.21 -2.36 -8.22
CA GLU A 173 -18.10 -1.20 -8.43
C GLU A 173 -19.20 -1.25 -7.37
N VAL A 174 -19.22 -0.22 -6.51
CA VAL A 174 -20.41 0.03 -5.71
C VAL A 174 -21.47 0.24 -6.77
N SER A 175 -22.28 -0.80 -7.00
CA SER A 175 -23.45 -0.75 -7.86
C SER A 175 -24.10 0.59 -7.59
N SER A 176 -24.24 1.39 -8.64
CA SER A 176 -25.09 2.57 -8.68
C SER A 176 -26.51 2.13 -8.32
N GLY A 177 -26.73 1.98 -7.02
CA GLY A 177 -27.94 1.51 -6.37
C GLY A 177 -28.31 2.45 -5.25
N SER A 178 -28.11 3.75 -5.46
CA SER A 178 -29.02 4.74 -4.91
C SER A 178 -29.79 5.31 -6.09
N GLU A 179 -30.85 4.61 -6.49
CA GLU A 179 -32.02 5.35 -6.94
C GLU A 179 -32.33 6.33 -5.82
N VAL A 180 -32.01 7.59 -6.08
CA VAL A 180 -32.52 8.72 -5.35
C VAL A 180 -34.04 8.60 -5.51
N SER A 181 -34.70 8.02 -4.52
CA SER A 181 -36.14 8.19 -4.35
C SER A 181 -36.36 9.66 -4.03
N HIS A 182 -36.46 10.47 -5.09
CA HIS A 182 -37.30 11.65 -5.02
C HIS A 182 -38.70 11.17 -4.70
N TYR A 183 -39.16 11.38 -3.47
CA TYR A 183 -40.46 11.94 -3.06
C TYR A 183 -40.53 11.93 -1.53
#